data_AF-A0A431PSB2-F1
#
_entry.id   AF-A0A431PSB2-F1
#
_cell.length_a   1.000
_cell.length_b   1.000
_cell.length_c   1.000
_cell.angle_alpha   90.00
_cell.angle_beta   90.00
_cell.angle_gamma   90.00
#
_symmetry.space_group_name_H-M   'P 1'
#
loop_
_entity.id
_entity.type
_entity.pdbx_description
1 polymer ?
#
loop_
_entity_poly.entity_id
_entity_poly.type
_entity_poly.pdbx_seq_one_letter_code
_entity_poly.pdbx_strand_id
1 'polypeptide(L)'
;MKKLILLAGGAILAATAVPAIAKPSPAAAISAVLSRQTPAARKAEIGRQVALMCNLSLSDDELNRASAFIEANRARGVHWVADQISHSELSYACGN
;
A
#
# COMPACT_ATOMS: atom_id res chain seq x y z
N MET A 1 0.16 -4.71 63.67
CA MET A 1 -1.04 -5.55 63.47
C MET A 1 -1.65 -5.24 62.12
N LYS A 2 -2.01 -6.29 61.37
CA LYS A 2 -3.02 -6.40 60.30
C LYS A 2 -2.92 -5.57 58.99
N LYS A 3 -2.43 -6.29 57.97
CA LYS A 3 -2.86 -6.39 56.57
C LYS A 3 -4.15 -5.66 56.16
N LEU A 4 -4.11 -5.02 54.99
CA LEU A 4 -5.26 -4.85 54.10
C LEU A 4 -4.83 -5.21 52.66
N ILE A 5 -5.26 -6.39 52.24
CA ILE A 5 -5.31 -6.83 50.85
C ILE A 5 -6.67 -6.40 50.33
N LEU A 6 -6.75 -5.81 49.13
CA LEU A 6 -7.94 -5.92 48.29
C LEU A 6 -7.56 -5.74 46.83
N LEU A 7 -7.69 -6.85 46.10
CA LEU A 7 -7.67 -6.93 44.65
C LEU A 7 -8.83 -6.13 44.08
N ALA A 8 -8.60 -5.36 43.03
CA ALA A 8 -9.63 -5.03 42.05
C ALA A 8 -9.02 -5.21 40.66
N GLY A 9 -9.39 -6.32 40.02
CA GLY A 9 -9.03 -6.64 38.65
C GLY A 9 -9.61 -5.61 37.69
N GLY A 10 -8.75 -4.72 37.20
CA GLY A 10 -8.99 -4.02 35.96
C GLY A 10 -8.51 -4.93 34.82
N ALA A 11 -9.39 -5.80 34.32
CA ALA A 11 -9.20 -6.37 33.00
C ALA A 11 -9.35 -5.21 32.00
N ILE A 12 -8.25 -4.51 31.74
CA ILE A 12 -8.15 -3.59 30.61
C ILE A 12 -8.21 -4.49 29.39
N LEU A 13 -9.42 -4.64 28.85
CA LEU A 13 -9.65 -5.06 27.48
C LEU A 13 -8.91 -4.05 26.61
N ALA A 14 -7.64 -4.32 26.36
CA ALA A 14 -6.91 -3.73 25.27
C ALA A 14 -7.61 -4.22 24.00
N ALA A 15 -8.67 -3.50 23.60
CA ALA A 15 -9.12 -3.50 22.23
C ALA A 15 -7.90 -3.03 21.43
N THR A 16 -7.14 -4.00 20.92
CA THR A 16 -6.15 -3.74 19.89
C THR A 16 -6.95 -3.24 18.71
N ALA A 17 -7.14 -1.93 18.64
CA ALA A 17 -7.58 -1.24 17.45
C ALA A 17 -6.58 -1.65 16.38
N VAL A 18 -6.94 -2.68 15.61
CA VAL A 18 -6.23 -3.03 14.39
C VAL A 18 -6.23 -1.72 13.60
N PRO A 19 -5.06 -1.12 13.31
CA PRO A 19 -5.04 0.12 12.57
C PRO A 19 -5.83 -0.15 11.30
N ALA A 20 -6.92 0.61 11.07
CA ALA A 20 -7.58 0.59 9.79
C ALA A 20 -6.47 0.92 8.77
N ILE A 21 -6.03 -0.07 8.00
CA ILE A 21 -4.95 0.08 7.03
C ILE A 21 -5.51 1.07 6.01
N ALA A 22 -5.17 2.34 6.18
CA ALA A 22 -5.66 3.40 5.32
C ALA A 22 -5.19 3.09 3.90
N LYS A 23 -6.13 3.06 2.96
CA LYS A 23 -5.85 2.90 1.54
C LYS A 23 -4.80 3.94 1.13
N PRO A 24 -3.61 3.53 0.66
CA PRO A 24 -2.58 4.51 0.29
C PRO A 24 -3.06 5.35 -0.90
N SER A 25 -2.69 6.63 -0.92
CA SER A 25 -2.95 7.48 -2.08
C SER A 25 -2.12 7.00 -3.29
N PRO A 26 -2.53 7.28 -4.53
CA PRO A 26 -1.75 6.91 -5.71
C PRO A 26 -0.30 7.40 -5.66
N ALA A 27 -0.07 8.64 -5.20
CA ALA A 27 1.27 9.19 -5.04
C ALA A 27 2.09 8.44 -3.97
N ALA A 28 1.47 8.05 -2.84
CA ALA A 28 2.15 7.28 -1.80
C ALA A 28 2.51 5.86 -2.28
N ALA A 29 1.60 5.22 -3.04
CA ALA A 29 1.85 3.92 -3.67
C ALA A 29 3.03 3.98 -4.65
N ILE A 30 3.04 4.97 -5.55
CA ILE A 30 4.14 5.14 -6.51
C ILE A 30 5.45 5.52 -5.81
N SER A 31 5.40 6.34 -4.75
CA SER A 31 6.58 6.63 -3.94
C SER A 31 7.19 5.35 -3.34
N ALA A 32 6.36 4.46 -2.79
CA ALA A 32 6.80 3.18 -2.26
C ALA A 32 7.39 2.25 -3.33
N VAL A 33 6.83 2.27 -4.55
CA VAL A 33 7.43 1.55 -5.68
C VAL A 33 8.80 2.14 -6.01
N LEU A 34 8.90 3.44 -6.26
CA LEU A 34 10.15 4.07 -6.67
C LEU A 34 11.25 4.03 -5.59
N SER A 35 10.91 3.80 -4.32
CA SER A 35 11.88 3.60 -3.24
C SER A 35 12.56 2.23 -3.27
N ARG A 36 12.09 1.27 -4.08
CA ARG A 36 12.76 -0.03 -4.23
C ARG A 36 13.93 0.08 -5.21
N GLN A 37 15.05 -0.56 -4.85
CA GLN A 37 16.31 -0.40 -5.58
C GLN A 37 16.33 -1.17 -6.91
N THR A 38 15.75 -2.37 -6.96
CA THR A 38 15.79 -3.24 -8.13
C THR A 38 14.48 -3.24 -8.90
N PRO A 39 14.50 -3.46 -10.23
CA PRO A 39 13.27 -3.60 -11.03
C PRO A 39 12.36 -4.72 -10.52
N ALA A 40 12.93 -5.86 -10.13
CA ALA A 40 12.17 -6.98 -9.57
C ALA A 40 11.44 -6.61 -8.26
N ALA A 41 12.11 -5.88 -7.37
CA ALA A 41 11.48 -5.39 -6.13
C ALA A 41 10.41 -4.33 -6.41
N ARG A 42 10.58 -3.51 -7.44
CA ARG A 42 9.56 -2.55 -7.90
C ARG A 42 8.33 -3.27 -8.43
N LYS A 43 8.50 -4.27 -9.31
CA LYS A 43 7.40 -5.11 -9.81
C LYS A 43 6.60 -5.74 -8.66
N ALA A 44 7.29 -6.33 -7.67
CA ALA A 44 6.63 -6.91 -6.49
C ALA A 44 5.87 -5.84 -5.67
N GLU A 45 6.46 -4.67 -5.49
CA GLU A 45 5.82 -3.57 -4.75
C GLU A 45 4.59 -3.01 -5.49
N ILE A 46 4.59 -2.97 -6.83
CA ILE A 46 3.40 -2.60 -7.62
C ILE A 46 2.23 -3.52 -7.26
N GLY A 47 2.44 -4.84 -7.29
CA GLY A 47 1.40 -5.81 -6.92
C GLY A 47 0.89 -5.60 -5.49
N ARG A 48 1.79 -5.34 -4.54
CA ARG A 48 1.42 -5.06 -3.15
C ARG A 48 0.58 -3.79 -3.03
N GLN A 49 0.97 -2.71 -3.68
CA GLN A 49 0.24 -1.44 -3.62
C GLN A 49 -1.12 -1.55 -4.30
N VAL A 50 -1.22 -2.24 -5.44
CA VAL A 50 -2.51 -2.46 -6.10
C VAL A 50 -3.44 -3.33 -5.25
N ALA A 51 -2.93 -4.37 -4.60
CA ALA A 51 -3.72 -5.16 -3.65
C ALA A 51 -4.20 -4.31 -2.46
N LEU A 52 -3.34 -3.46 -1.90
CA LEU A 52 -3.71 -2.55 -0.81
C LEU A 52 -4.72 -1.49 -1.25
N MET A 53 -4.59 -0.97 -2.47
CA MET A 53 -5.45 0.08 -2.98
C MET A 53 -6.80 -0.46 -3.41
N CYS A 54 -6.82 -1.56 -4.13
CA CYS A 54 -7.97 -1.95 -4.94
C CYS A 54 -8.50 -3.35 -4.57
N ASN A 55 -7.89 -3.98 -3.55
CA ASN A 55 -8.25 -5.32 -3.09
C ASN A 55 -8.28 -6.36 -4.23
N LEU A 56 -7.37 -6.21 -5.19
CA LEU A 56 -7.24 -7.06 -6.37
C LEU A 56 -5.77 -7.43 -6.60
N SER A 57 -5.56 -8.58 -7.23
CA SER A 57 -4.25 -9.05 -7.65
C SER A 57 -4.11 -8.90 -9.15
N LEU A 58 -3.01 -8.31 -9.59
CA LEU A 58 -2.65 -8.24 -11.00
C LEU A 58 -2.09 -9.59 -11.47
N SER A 59 -2.42 -9.97 -12.71
CA SER A 59 -1.75 -11.05 -13.42
C SER A 59 -0.27 -10.71 -13.71
N ASP A 60 0.55 -11.71 -14.03
CA ASP A 60 1.97 -11.46 -14.30
C ASP A 60 2.19 -10.53 -15.51
N ASP A 61 1.34 -10.65 -16.54
CA ASP A 61 1.36 -9.77 -17.72
C ASP A 61 1.03 -8.32 -17.36
N GLU A 62 0.03 -8.10 -16.51
CA GLU A 62 -0.31 -6.75 -16.01
C GLU A 62 0.81 -6.17 -15.15
N LEU A 63 1.42 -6.99 -14.28
CA LEU A 63 2.59 -6.58 -13.49
C LEU A 63 3.78 -6.24 -14.39
N ASN A 64 4.02 -7.00 -15.46
CA ASN A 64 5.09 -6.73 -16.42
C ASN A 64 4.84 -5.41 -17.16
N ARG A 65 3.61 -5.17 -17.63
CA ARG A 65 3.23 -3.89 -18.27
C ARG A 65 3.39 -2.71 -17.31
N ALA A 66 2.87 -2.82 -16.10
CA ALA A 66 2.97 -1.76 -15.09
C ALA A 66 4.43 -1.50 -14.69
N SER A 67 5.23 -2.57 -14.51
CA SER A 67 6.66 -2.44 -14.23
C SER A 67 7.39 -1.75 -15.37
N ALA A 68 7.16 -2.15 -16.62
CA ALA A 68 7.80 -1.54 -17.79
C ALA A 68 7.46 -0.04 -17.91
N PHE A 69 6.19 0.32 -17.66
CA PHE A 69 5.75 1.72 -17.64
C PHE A 69 6.49 2.54 -16.58
N ILE A 70 6.60 2.03 -15.34
CA ILE A 70 7.30 2.71 -14.26
C ILE A 70 8.79 2.85 -14.54
N GLU A 71 9.45 1.80 -15.05
CA GLU A 71 10.87 1.88 -15.43
C GLU A 71 11.11 2.93 -16.53
N ALA A 72 10.29 2.93 -17.57
CA ALA A 72 10.41 3.88 -18.69
C ALA A 72 10.23 5.34 -18.26
N ASN A 73 9.45 5.58 -17.19
CA ASN A 73 9.09 6.93 -16.75
C ASN A 73 9.67 7.32 -15.39
N ARG A 74 10.59 6.52 -14.83
CA ARG A 74 11.17 6.74 -13.49
C ARG A 74 11.75 8.14 -13.32
N ALA A 75 12.40 8.67 -14.36
CA ALA A 75 13.01 10.00 -14.35
C ALA A 75 12.01 11.16 -14.26
N ARG A 76 10.72 10.91 -14.57
CA ARG A 76 9.66 11.93 -14.52
C ARG A 76 9.12 12.17 -13.10
N GLY A 77 9.44 11.28 -12.15
CA GLY A 77 9.10 11.43 -10.73
C GLY A 77 7.70 10.94 -10.35
N VAL A 78 7.47 10.89 -9.04
CA VAL A 78 6.29 10.27 -8.40
C VAL A 78 4.98 10.88 -8.88
N HIS A 79 4.86 12.21 -8.85
CA HIS A 79 3.61 12.90 -9.15
C HIS A 79 3.19 12.72 -10.60
N TRP A 80 4.15 12.79 -11.54
CA TRP A 80 3.86 12.58 -12.95
C TRP A 80 3.41 11.15 -13.23
N VAL A 81 4.11 10.15 -12.66
CA VAL A 81 3.73 8.73 -12.85
C VAL A 81 2.36 8.44 -12.24
N ALA A 82 2.07 8.97 -11.04
CA ALA A 82 0.77 8.81 -10.40
C ALA A 82 -0.36 9.46 -11.22
N ASP A 83 -0.12 10.66 -11.76
CA ASP A 83 -1.06 11.38 -12.63
C ASP A 83 -1.37 10.60 -13.92
N GLN A 84 -0.35 10.05 -14.58
CA GLN A 84 -0.58 9.24 -15.78
C GLN A 84 -1.35 7.96 -15.47
N ILE A 85 -1.11 7.32 -14.32
CA ILE A 85 -1.86 6.13 -13.91
C ILE A 85 -3.33 6.49 -13.65
N SER A 86 -3.63 7.63 -13.01
CA SER A 86 -5.01 8.07 -12.79
C SER A 86 -5.77 8.41 -14.08
N HIS A 87 -5.05 8.74 -15.17
CA HIS A 87 -5.64 8.98 -16.49
C HIS A 87 -5.57 7.77 -17.44
N SER A 88 -5.05 6.63 -16.96
CA SER A 88 -4.93 5.39 -17.73
C SER A 88 -6.09 4.44 -17.43
N GLU A 89 -6.22 3.38 -18.25
CA GLU A 89 -7.19 2.29 -18.03
C GLU A 89 -7.01 1.58 -16.67
N LEU A 90 -5.87 1.75 -15.99
CA LEU A 90 -5.64 1.22 -14.64
C LEU A 90 -6.45 1.95 -13.55
N SER A 91 -6.96 3.15 -13.82
CA SER A 91 -7.84 3.89 -12.90
C SER A 91 -9.18 3.16 -12.68
N TYR A 92 -9.70 2.51 -13.72
CA TYR A 92 -10.97 1.78 -13.69
C TYR A 92 -10.94 0.53 -12.82
N ALA A 93 -9.77 -0.09 -12.63
CA ALA A 93 -9.63 -1.31 -11.84
C ALA A 93 -9.97 -1.10 -10.35
N CYS A 94 -9.97 0.14 -9.87
CA CYS A 94 -10.17 0.49 -8.47
C CYS A 94 -11.55 1.08 -8.17
N GLY A 95 -12.46 1.10 -9.16
CA GLY A 95 -13.88 1.40 -8.98
C GLY A 95 -14.22 2.88 -8.71
N ASN A 96 -13.47 3.83 -9.29
CA ASN A 96 -13.92 5.23 -9.41
C ASN A 96 -14.31 5.53 -10.85
#